data_AF-A0A8J3G2I8-F1
#
_entry.id   AF-A0A8J3G2I8-F1
#
_cell.length_a   1.000
_cell.length_b   1.000
_cell.length_c   1.000
_cell.angle_alpha   90.00
_cell.angle_beta   90.00
_cell.angle_gamma   90.00
#
_symmetry.space_group_name_H-M   'P 1'
#
loop_
_entity.id
_entity.type
_entity.pdbx_description
1 polymer ?
#
loop_
_entity_poly.entity_id
_entity_poly.type
_entity_poly.pdbx_seq_one_letter_code
_entity_poly.pdbx_strand_id
1 'polypeptide(L)' 'MYANLDLILTLSGIAVCAVLAALGIRLRFRESTDIRPYRMPWMIIALVAIAVGFMLIVHLVNLIGFETGGRR' A
#
# COMPACT_ATOMS: atom_id res chain seq x y z
N MET A 1 26.07 -6.51 0.95
CA MET A 1 25.60 -6.72 -0.43
C MET A 1 24.07 -6.89 -0.55
N TYR A 2 23.32 -7.03 0.55
CA TYR A 2 21.84 -7.15 0.55
C TYR A 2 21.07 -5.82 0.64
N ALA A 3 21.66 -4.79 1.26
CA ALA A 3 20.99 -3.50 1.49
C ALA A 3 20.37 -2.85 0.24
N ASN A 4 21.01 -2.99 -0.93
CA ASN A 4 20.47 -2.45 -2.18
C ASN A 4 19.21 -3.20 -2.63
N LEU A 5 19.15 -4.51 -2.41
CA LEU A 5 18.02 -5.35 -2.80
C LEU A 5 16.82 -5.10 -1.88
N ASP A 6 17.07 -4.95 -0.57
CA ASP A 6 16.05 -4.60 0.41
C ASP A 6 15.42 -3.22 0.11
N LEU A 7 16.26 -2.26 -0.28
CA LEU A 7 15.83 -0.90 -0.60
C LEU A 7 14.99 -0.87 -1.89
N ILE A 8 15.39 -1.62 -2.93
CA ILE A 8 14.63 -1.77 -4.18
C ILE A 8 13.29 -2.50 -3.93
N LEU A 9 13.28 -3.54 -3.10
CA LEU A 9 12.06 -4.29 -2.77
C LEU A 9 11.05 -3.40 -2.04
N THR A 10 11.54 -2.58 -1.11
CA THR A 10 10.71 -1.65 -0.34
C THR A 10 10.14 -0.55 -1.22
N LEU A 11 10.96 0.05 -2.09
CA LEU A 11 10.51 1.09 -3.02
C LEU A 11 9.46 0.57 -4.02
N SER A 12 9.71 -0.62 -4.58
CA SER A 12 8.79 -1.25 -5.53
C SER A 12 7.46 -1.65 -4.86
N GLY A 13 7.49 -2.15 -3.62
CA GLY A 13 6.29 -2.43 -2.84
C GLY A 13 5.44 -1.18 -2.57
N ILE A 14 6.07 -0.06 -2.21
CA ILE A 14 5.39 1.23 -1.99
C ILE A 14 4.74 1.71 -3.31
N ALA A 15 5.47 1.64 -4.42
CA ALA A 15 4.95 2.03 -5.73
C ALA A 15 3.71 1.20 -6.14
N VAL A 16 3.75 -0.12 -5.92
CA VAL A 16 2.60 -1.00 -6.21
C VAL A 16 1.40 -0.69 -5.30
N CYS A 17 1.62 -0.47 -4.00
CA CYS A 17 0.54 -0.09 -3.08
C CYS A 17 -0.08 1.27 -3.43
N ALA A 18 0.74 2.26 -3.81
CA ALA A 18 0.27 3.57 -4.24
C ALA A 18 -0.60 3.47 -5.50
N VAL A 19 -0.20 2.66 -6.49
CA VAL A 19 -0.99 2.40 -7.70
C VAL A 19 -2.31 1.70 -7.35
N LEU A 20 -2.28 0.66 -6.52
CA LEU A 20 -3.50 -0.06 -6.10
C LEU A 20 -4.47 0.83 -5.31
N ALA A 21 -3.96 1.68 -4.41
CA ALA A 21 -4.77 2.64 -3.66
C ALA A 21 -5.38 3.70 -4.60
N ALA A 22 -4.59 4.26 -5.52
CA ALA A 22 -5.06 5.24 -6.50
C ALA A 22 -6.13 4.63 -7.43
N LEU A 23 -5.94 3.38 -7.89
CA LEU A 23 -6.92 2.65 -8.69
C LEU A 23 -8.20 2.35 -7.90
N GLY A 24 -8.09 1.90 -6.64
CA GLY A 24 -9.23 1.64 -5.76
C GLY A 24 -10.06 2.90 -5.51
N ILE A 25 -9.41 4.04 -5.31
CA ILE A 25 -10.05 5.36 -5.18
C ILE A 25 -10.71 5.76 -6.50
N ARG A 26 -9.99 5.71 -7.62
CA ARG A 26 -10.51 6.06 -8.96
C ARG A 26 -11.73 5.21 -9.36
N LEU A 27 -11.70 3.91 -9.07
CA LEU A 27 -12.81 3.00 -9.35
C LEU A 27 -13.99 3.19 -8.40
N ARG A 28 -13.73 3.60 -7.15
CA ARG A 28 -14.79 3.93 -6.18
C ARG A 28 -15.49 5.26 -6.48
N PHE A 29 -14.76 6.25 -7.01
CA PHE A 29 -15.30 7.54 -7.44
C PHE A 29 -15.85 7.55 -8.88
N ARG A 30 -15.68 6.47 -9.66
CA ARG A 30 -16.44 6.29 -10.90
C ARG A 30 -17.90 6.08 -10.53
N GLU A 31 -18.71 7.08 -10.85
CA GLU A 31 -20.15 7.08 -10.64
C GLU A 31 -20.76 5.83 -11.26
N SER A 32 -21.30 4.96 -10.41
CA SER A 32 -21.93 3.70 -10.81
C SER A 32 -23.41 3.99 -11.02
N THR A 33 -23.79 4.31 -12.25
CA THR A 33 -25.19 4.52 -12.66
C THR A 33 -26.03 3.23 -12.68
N ASP A 34 -25.46 2.10 -12.26
CA ASP A 34 -26.09 0.79 -12.26
C ASP A 34 -26.28 0.29 -10.80
N ILE A 35 -27.55 0.09 -10.42
CA ILE A 35 -27.98 -0.43 -9.11
C ILE A 35 -27.83 -1.96 -9.15
N ARG A 36 -26.59 -2.46 -9.16
CA ARG A 36 -26.35 -3.91 -9.01
C ARG A 36 -26.30 -4.31 -7.54
N PRO A 37 -26.99 -5.40 -7.15
CA PRO A 37 -27.05 -5.87 -5.75
C PRO A 37 -25.70 -6.36 -5.20
N TYR A 38 -24.69 -6.59 -6.05
CA TYR A 38 -23.35 -7.00 -5.64
C TYR A 38 -22.32 -5.96 -6.11
N ARG A 39 -21.96 -5.00 -5.25
CA ARG A 39 -20.85 -4.08 -5.50
C ARG A 39 -19.59 -4.68 -4.91
N MET A 40 -18.59 -4.93 -5.76
CA MET A 40 -17.26 -5.34 -5.33
C MET A 40 -16.73 -4.30 -4.33
N PRO A 41 -16.28 -4.71 -3.13
CA PRO A 41 -15.95 -3.77 -2.06
C PRO A 41 -14.57 -3.14 -2.29
N TRP A 42 -14.48 -2.28 -3.31
CA TRP A 42 -13.27 -1.53 -3.66
C TRP A 42 -12.71 -0.72 -2.48
N MET A 43 -13.56 -0.36 -1.51
CA MET A 43 -13.15 0.28 -0.27
C MET A 43 -12.28 -0.62 0.62
N ILE A 44 -12.57 -1.92 0.70
CA ILE A 44 -11.77 -2.89 1.46
C ILE A 44 -10.41 -3.07 0.77
N ILE A 45 -10.41 -3.21 -0.56
CA ILE A 45 -9.18 -3.35 -1.35
C ILE A 45 -8.29 -2.11 -1.18
N ALA A 46 -8.88 -0.90 -1.24
CA ALA A 46 -8.16 0.34 -1.01
C ALA A 46 -7.61 0.43 0.42
N LEU A 47 -8.39 0.02 1.43
CA LEU A 47 -7.97 0.06 2.83
C LEU A 47 -6.80 -0.90 3.12
N VAL A 48 -6.86 -2.11 2.57
CA VAL A 48 -5.74 -3.09 2.67
C VAL A 48 -4.51 -2.57 1.95
N ALA A 49 -4.65 -1.99 0.75
CA ALA A 49 -3.52 -1.41 0.02
C ALA A 49 -2.86 -0.26 0.79
N ILE A 50 -3.65 0.60 1.46
CA ILE A 50 -3.13 1.68 2.30
C ILE A 50 -2.42 1.12 3.53
N ALA A 51 -2.99 0.11 4.20
CA ALA A 51 -2.39 -0.51 5.38
C ALA A 51 -1.05 -1.18 5.05
N VAL A 52 -0.99 -1.94 3.95
CA VAL A 52 0.26 -2.58 3.49
C VAL A 52 1.28 -1.51 3.04
N GLY A 53 0.83 -0.47 2.33
CA GLY A 53 1.70 0.65 1.96
C GLY A 53 2.31 1.37 3.17
N PHE A 54 1.51 1.57 4.22
CA PHE A 54 1.99 2.15 5.48
C PHE A 54 3.05 1.26 6.15
N MET A 55 2.84 -0.06 6.18
CA MET A 55 3.81 -0.99 6.76
C MET A 55 5.15 -1.01 5.99
N LEU A 56 5.11 -0.85 4.66
CA LEU A 56 6.31 -0.73 3.83
C LEU A 56 7.05 0.60 4.04
N ILE A 57 6.34 1.70 4.32
CA ILE A 57 6.97 2.97 4.72
C ILE A 57 7.70 2.81 6.05
N VAL A 58 7.08 2.15 7.04
CA VAL A 58 7.75 1.85 8.32
C VAL A 58 9.00 0.99 8.09
N HIS A 59 8.93 -0.01 7.21
CA HIS A 59 10.07 -0.83 6.85
C HIS A 59 11.20 -0.02 6.18
N LEU A 60 10.86 0.95 5.32
CA LEU A 60 11.83 1.86 4.72
C LEU A 60 12.54 2.72 5.77
N VAL A 61 11.79 3.29 6.72
CA VAL A 61 12.35 4.07 7.84
C VAL A 61 13.28 3.19 8.70
N ASN A 62 12.90 1.93 8.92
CA ASN A 62 13.70 0.95 9.64
C ASN A 62 15.01 0.62 8.91
N LEU A 63 14.97 0.51 7.58
CA LEU A 63 16.15 0.33 6.71
C LEU A 63 17.08 1.55 6.71
N ILE A 64 16.54 2.76 6.82
CA ILE A 64 17.31 4.02 6.89
C ILE A 64 18.04 4.15 8.24
N GLY A 65 17.77 3.27 9.21
CA GLY A 65 18.44 3.24 10.51
C GLY A 65 17.64 3.91 11.63
N PHE A 66 16.39 4.30 11.37
CA PHE A 66 15.45 4.67 12.42
C PHE A 66 14.70 3.42 12.85
N GLU A 67 15.29 2.69 13.81
CA GLU A 67 14.72 1.49 14.40
C GLU A 67 13.40 1.83 15.11
N THR A 68 12.27 1.58 14.44
CA THR A 68 10.93 1.89 14.98
C THR A 68 10.43 0.81 15.94
N GLY A 69 11.12 -0.32 16.02
CA GLY A 69 10.96 -1.35 17.05
C GLY A 69 12.19 -1.38 17.94
N GLY A 70 12.03 -1.02 19.21
CA GLY A 70 13.10 -1.09 20.20
C GLY A 70 13.63 -2.52 20.33
N ARG A 71 14.82 -2.76 19.78
CA ARG A 71 15.59 -3.99 20.02
C ARG A 71 16.02 -3.99 21.48
N ARG A 72 15.30 -4.71 22.34
CA ARG A 72 15.88 -5.32 23.54
C ARG A 72 16.31 -6.72 23.20
#